data_AF-A0A847X108-F1
#
_entry.id   AF-A0A847X108-F1
#
_cell.length_a   1.000
_cell.length_b   1.000
_cell.length_c   1.000
_cell.angle_alpha   90.00
_cell.angle_beta   90.00
_cell.angle_gamma   90.00
#
_symmetry.space_group_name_H-M   'P 1'
#
loop_
_entity.id
_entity.type
_entity.pdbx_description
1 polymer ?
#
loop_
_entity_poly.entity_id
_entity_poly.type
_entity_poly.pdbx_seq_one_letter_code
_entity_poly.pdbx_strand_id
1 'polypeptide(L)'
;DSDADLARDLRILVRERLVAGDSNDEVEQYLVDRYGEFVLLNPRLGGHTILLWIAAPVLLLVGLIALLFARRKVAVSEPVVLTAEEEAALAELQRNTDRP
;
A
#
# COMPACT_ATOMS: atom_id res chain seq x y z
N ASP A 1 33.21 15.40 4.56
CA ASP A 1 33.56 16.82 4.54
C ASP A 1 32.42 17.71 4.04
N SER A 2 31.80 17.40 2.91
CA SER A 2 30.73 18.23 2.32
C SER A 2 29.52 18.53 3.22
N ASP A 3 29.07 17.58 4.05
CA ASP A 3 27.92 17.79 4.96
C ASP A 3 28.23 18.77 6.10
N ALA A 4 29.50 18.82 6.54
CA ALA A 4 29.92 19.67 7.64
C ALA A 4 30.07 21.14 7.20
N ASP A 5 30.48 21.35 5.95
CA ASP A 5 30.57 22.68 5.35
C ASP A 5 29.17 23.27 5.11
N LEU A 6 28.25 22.47 4.56
CA LEU A 6 26.85 22.88 4.40
C LEU A 6 26.17 23.22 5.73
N ALA A 7 26.35 22.39 6.76
CA ALA A 7 25.77 22.65 8.08
C ALA A 7 26.32 23.93 8.73
N ARG A 8 27.59 24.26 8.46
CA ARG A 8 28.22 25.50 8.94
C ARG A 8 27.61 26.73 8.28
N ASP A 9 27.44 26.70 6.96
CA ASP A 9 26.86 27.80 6.19
C ASP A 9 25.40 28.05 6.59
N LEU A 10 24.61 26.99 6.76
CA LEU A 10 23.22 27.08 7.23
C LEU A 10 23.14 27.75 8.61
N ARG A 11 24.04 27.40 9.54
CA ARG A 11 24.06 27.99 10.89
C ARG A 11 24.39 29.48 10.88
N ILE A 12 25.29 29.91 9.99
CA ILE A 12 25.63 31.33 9.81
C ILE A 12 24.40 32.07 9.26
N LEU A 13 23.78 31.53 8.21
CA LEU A 13 22.62 32.13 7.55
C LEU A 13 21.40 32.27 8.49
N VAL A 14 21.12 31.26 9.32
CA VAL A 14 20.06 31.32 10.35
C VAL A 14 20.35 32.44 11.34
N ARG A 15 21.59 32.56 11.80
CA ARG A 15 21.98 33.62 12.74
C ARG A 15 21.79 35.01 12.12
N GLU A 16 22.20 35.21 10.88
CA GLU A 16 22.01 36.49 10.17
C GLU A 16 20.54 36.86 10.07
N ARG A 17 19.68 35.90 9.74
CA ARG A 17 18.23 36.07 9.62
C ARG A 17 17.56 36.40 10.96
N LEU A 18 17.93 35.69 12.03
CA LEU A 18 17.42 35.97 13.37
C LEU A 18 17.87 37.36 13.88
N VAL A 19 19.09 37.78 13.54
CA VAL A 19 19.58 39.13 13.87
C VAL A 19 18.88 40.21 13.03
N ALA A 20 18.48 39.89 11.79
CA ALA A 20 17.67 40.76 10.95
C ALA A 20 16.23 40.94 11.46
N GLY A 21 15.80 40.13 12.44
CA GLY A 21 14.48 40.19 13.06
C GLY A 21 13.45 39.25 12.45
N ASP A 22 13.86 38.37 11.53
CA ASP A 22 12.97 37.37 10.92
C ASP A 22 12.48 36.38 12.00
N SER A 23 11.21 36.00 11.92
CA SER A 23 10.62 34.96 12.78
C SER A 23 11.11 33.57 12.39
N ASN A 24 11.04 32.60 13.30
CA ASN A 24 11.49 31.23 13.03
C ASN A 24 10.84 30.64 11.77
N ASP A 25 9.54 30.86 11.58
CA ASP A 25 8.80 30.34 10.41
C ASP A 25 9.30 30.96 9.10
N GLU A 26 9.64 32.26 9.10
CA GLU A 26 10.20 32.96 7.93
C GLU A 26 11.62 32.46 7.62
N VAL A 27 12.44 32.19 8.63
CA VAL A 27 13.78 31.60 8.45
C VAL A 27 13.67 30.18 7.89
N GLU A 28 12.79 29.35 8.44
CA GLU A 28 12.55 28.00 7.93
C GLU A 28 12.08 28.02 6.49
N GLN A 29 11.11 28.89 6.16
CA GLN A 29 10.59 29.02 4.80
C GLN A 29 11.67 29.50 3.82
N TYR A 30 12.50 30.47 4.21
CA TYR A 30 13.61 30.95 3.39
C TYR A 30 14.66 29.86 3.10
N LEU A 31 14.93 29.00 4.08
CA LEU A 31 15.83 27.86 3.92
C LEU A 31 15.23 26.80 3.00
N VAL A 32 13.95 26.48 3.17
CA VAL A 32 13.25 25.52 2.31
C VAL A 32 13.18 25.99 0.87
N ASP A 33 12.90 27.28 0.63
CA ASP A 33 12.83 27.85 -0.71
C ASP A 33 14.17 27.80 -1.45
N ARG A 34 15.30 27.89 -0.73
CA ARG A 34 16.64 27.98 -1.32
C ARG A 34 17.40 26.66 -1.36
N TYR A 35 17.23 25.81 -0.35
CA TYR A 35 17.98 24.57 -0.17
C TYR A 35 17.09 23.31 -0.15
N GLY A 36 15.77 23.49 -0.16
CA GLY A 36 14.79 22.41 -0.14
C GLY A 36 14.38 21.97 1.26
N GLU A 37 13.27 21.23 1.32
CA GLU A 37 12.66 20.67 2.55
C GLU A 37 13.62 19.81 3.38
N PHE A 38 14.64 19.21 2.74
CA PHE A 38 15.58 18.29 3.38
C PHE A 38 16.50 18.96 4.40
N VAL A 39 16.65 20.30 4.37
CA VAL A 39 17.46 21.05 5.34
C VAL A 39 16.87 21.03 6.74
N LEU A 40 15.55 20.95 6.86
CA LEU A 40 14.89 20.86 8.16
C LEU A 40 15.11 19.49 8.82
N LEU A 41 15.70 18.52 8.10
CA LEU A 41 15.85 17.11 8.52
C LEU A 41 14.54 16.50 9.04
N ASN A 42 13.42 17.12 8.68
CA ASN A 42 12.10 16.79 9.20
C ASN A 42 11.32 16.25 8.00
N PRO A 43 11.41 14.93 7.73
CA PRO A 43 10.65 14.34 6.64
C PRO A 43 9.18 14.54 6.97
N ARG A 44 8.56 15.57 6.37
CA ARG A 44 7.11 15.69 6.36
C ARG A 44 6.63 14.39 5.74
N LEU A 45 6.02 13.52 6.54
CA LEU A 45 5.31 12.35 6.05
C LEU A 45 4.22 12.88 5.12
N GLY A 46 4.58 13.09 3.85
CA GLY A 46 3.75 13.78 2.90
C GLY A 46 2.55 12.91 2.56
N GLY A 47 1.53 13.52 1.96
CA GLY A 47 0.35 12.77 1.50
C GLY A 47 0.73 11.56 0.63
N HIS A 48 1.82 11.66 -0.15
CA HIS A 48 2.36 10.57 -0.95
C HIS A 48 2.92 9.41 -0.10
N THR A 49 3.61 9.70 1.01
CA THR A 49 4.12 8.69 1.95
C THR A 49 2.95 7.92 2.54
N ILE A 50 1.96 8.65 3.07
CA ILE A 50 0.75 8.05 3.66
C ILE A 50 0.00 7.20 2.62
N LEU A 51 -0.11 7.68 1.38
CA LEU A 51 -0.74 6.94 0.28
C LEU A 51 -0.04 5.60 0.01
N LEU A 52 1.30 5.58 -0.05
CA LEU A 52 2.07 4.33 -0.20
C LEU A 52 1.82 3.36 0.95
N TRP A 53 1.80 3.87 2.19
CA TRP A 53 1.56 3.05 3.37
C TRP A 53 0.13 2.53 3.47
N ILE A 54 -0.87 3.25 2.95
CA ILE A 54 -2.28 2.80 2.89
C ILE A 54 -2.51 1.83 1.73
N ALA A 55 -1.76 1.94 0.63
CA ALA A 55 -1.93 1.08 -0.53
C ALA A 55 -1.78 -0.41 -0.19
N ALA A 56 -0.74 -0.77 0.58
CA ALA A 56 -0.48 -2.16 0.97
C ALA A 56 -1.63 -2.81 1.79
N PRO A 57 -2.11 -2.23 2.91
CA PRO A 57 -3.22 -2.80 3.66
C PRO A 57 -4.53 -2.79 2.86
N VAL A 58 -4.77 -1.78 2.00
CA VAL A 58 -5.95 -1.76 1.12
C VAL A 58 -5.92 -2.92 0.13
N LEU A 59 -4.80 -3.15 -0.55
CA LEU A 59 -4.62 -4.28 -1.47
C LEU A 59 -4.81 -5.62 -0.76
N LEU A 60 -4.26 -5.78 0.44
CA LEU A 60 -4.45 -6.98 1.26
C LEU A 60 -5.95 -7.19 1.57
N LEU A 61 -6.63 -6.14 2.04
CA LEU A 61 -8.04 -6.21 2.41
C LEU A 61 -8.92 -6.59 1.21
N VAL A 62 -8.67 -5.98 0.04
CA VAL A 62 -9.36 -6.31 -1.22
C VAL A 62 -9.12 -7.77 -1.61
N GLY A 63 -7.88 -8.25 -1.52
CA GLY A 63 -7.55 -9.65 -1.82
C GLY A 63 -8.24 -10.64 -0.87
N LEU A 64 -8.27 -10.33 0.43
CA LEU A 64 -8.94 -11.15 1.43
C LEU A 64 -10.45 -11.23 1.19
N ILE A 65 -11.07 -10.09 0.90
CA ILE A 65 -12.50 -10.02 0.55
C ILE A 65 -12.78 -10.86 -0.70
N ALA A 66 -11.99 -10.69 -1.77
CA ALA A 66 -12.13 -11.47 -3.00
C ALA A 66 -11.99 -12.98 -2.75
N LEU A 67 -11.04 -13.40 -1.91
CA LEU A 67 -10.86 -14.80 -1.54
C LEU A 67 -12.09 -15.36 -0.81
N LEU A 68 -12.66 -14.62 0.15
CA LEU A 68 -13.87 -15.04 0.87
C LEU A 68 -15.06 -15.22 -0.07
N PHE A 69 -15.26 -14.29 -1.01
CA PHE A 69 -16.30 -14.42 -2.03
C PHE A 69 -16.06 -15.58 -2.99
N ALA A 70 -14.82 -15.80 -3.43
CA ALA A 70 -14.46 -16.95 -4.27
C ALA A 70 -14.75 -18.29 -3.57
N ARG A 71 -14.40 -18.40 -2.28
CA ARG A 71 -14.68 -19.61 -1.49
C ARG A 71 -16.17 -19.88 -1.32
N ARG A 72 -16.98 -18.84 -1.12
CA ARG A 72 -18.45 -19.00 -1.06
C ARG A 72 -19.01 -19.52 -2.38
N LYS A 73 -18.48 -19.09 -3.53
CA LYS A 73 -18.95 -19.62 -4.83
C LYS A 73 -18.63 -21.09 -5.04
N VAL A 74 -17.47 -21.57 -4.59
CA VAL A 74 -17.11 -23.00 -4.68
C VAL A 74 -17.96 -23.86 -3.73
N ALA A 75 -18.28 -23.35 -2.54
CA ALA A 75 -19.12 -24.05 -1.57
C ALA A 75 -20.62 -24.04 -1.93
N VAL A 76 -21.05 -23.14 -2.83
CA VAL A 76 -22.43 -23.05 -3.35
C VAL A 76 -22.63 -23.92 -4.60
N SER A 77 -21.64 -24.73 -4.98
CA SER A 77 -21.93 -25.92 -5.79
C SER A 77 -22.90 -26.78 -4.97
N GLU A 78 -24.20 -26.61 -5.21
CA GLU A 78 -25.22 -27.45 -4.60
C GLU A 78 -24.83 -28.91 -4.87
N PRO A 79 -24.98 -29.81 -3.88
CA PRO A 79 -24.89 -31.22 -4.17
C PRO A 79 -25.91 -31.48 -5.27
N VAL A 80 -25.44 -31.78 -6.48
CA VAL A 80 -26.30 -32.17 -7.59
C VAL A 80 -27.01 -33.43 -7.12
N VAL A 81 -28.25 -33.29 -6.66
CA VAL A 81 -29.10 -34.40 -6.28
C VAL A 81 -29.52 -35.02 -7.60
N LEU A 82 -28.86 -36.12 -7.97
CA LEU A 82 -29.17 -36.84 -9.19
C LEU A 82 -30.60 -37.37 -9.10
N THR A 83 -31.37 -37.15 -10.15
CA THR A 83 -32.65 -37.85 -10.31
C THR A 83 -32.39 -39.34 -10.52
N ALA A 84 -33.35 -40.19 -10.19
CA ALA A 84 -33.19 -41.65 -10.34
C ALA A 84 -32.81 -42.08 -11.77
N GLU A 85 -33.20 -41.29 -12.78
CA GLU A 85 -32.82 -41.48 -14.19
C GLU A 85 -31.34 -41.14 -14.44
N GLU A 86 -30.83 -40.07 -13.84
CA GLU A 86 -29.43 -39.67 -13.95
C GLU A 86 -28.49 -40.63 -13.19
N GLU A 87 -28.91 -41.16 -12.03
CA GLU A 87 -28.17 -42.20 -11.32
C GLU A 87 -28.07 -43.49 -12.14
N ALA A 88 -29.16 -43.88 -12.80
CA ALA A 88 -29.18 -45.05 -13.67
C ALA A 88 -28.26 -44.86 -14.90
N ALA A 89 -28.27 -43.69 -15.52
CA ALA A 89 -27.39 -43.35 -16.63
C ALA A 89 -25.91 -43.35 -16.20
N LEU A 90 -25.60 -42.84 -15.00
CA LEU A 90 -24.23 -42.85 -14.48
C LEU A 90 -23.73 -44.27 -14.20
N ALA A 91 -24.57 -45.14 -13.63
CA ALA A 91 -24.25 -46.53 -13.38
C ALA A 91 -24.00 -47.32 -14.69
N GLU A 92 -24.71 -46.99 -15.76
CA GLU A 92 -24.49 -47.56 -17.08
C GLU A 92 -23.13 -47.14 -17.67
N LEU A 93 -22.79 -45.85 -17.57
CA LEU A 93 -21.50 -45.32 -18.04
C LEU A 93 -20.31 -45.91 -17.27
N GLN A 94 -20.42 -46.04 -15.94
CA GLN A 94 -19.38 -46.68 -15.12
C GLN A 94 -19.22 -48.16 -15.49
N ARG A 95 -20.33 -48.90 -15.62
CA ARG A 95 -20.30 -50.31 -16.03
C ARG A 95 -19.68 -50.52 -17.41
N ASN A 96 -19.90 -49.59 -18.35
CA ASN A 96 -19.34 -49.71 -19.70
C ASN A 96 -17.85 -49.34 -19.75
N THR A 97 -17.40 -48.49 -18.82
CA THR A 97 -15.98 -48.11 -18.66
C THR A 97 -15.17 -49.21 -17.98
N ASP A 98 -15.77 -49.96 -17.05
CA ASP A 98 -15.12 -51.08 -16.33
C ASP A 98 -15.09 -52.40 -17.13
N ARG A 99 -15.60 -52.42 -18.36
CA ARG A 99 -15.49 -53.57 -19.26
C ARG A 99 -14.13 -53.53 -19.97
N PRO A 100 -13.29 -54.59 -19.84
CA PRO A 100 -11.96 -54.64 -20.46
C PRO A 100 -11.99 -54.73 -21.99
#